data_AF-A0A348VTK8-F1
#
_entry.id   AF-A0A348VTK8-F1
#
_cell.length_a   1.000
_cell.length_b   1.000
_cell.length_c   1.000
_cell.angle_alpha   90.00
_cell.angle_beta   90.00
_cell.angle_gamma   90.00
#
_symmetry.space_group_name_H-M   'P 1'
#
loop_
_entity.id
_entity.type
_entity.pdbx_description
1 polymer ?
#
loop_
_entity_poly.entity_id
_entity_poly.type
_entity_poly.pdbx_seq_one_letter_code
_entity_poly.pdbx_strand_id
1 'polypeptide(L)' 'MAIKIDGAAALKLRMKLGENQTDFWSRLGVTQSGGCRYEAGRAMSPTLKRLYYLVYMNGTIGSKEYNSLKRG' A
#
# COMPACT_ATOMS: atom_id res chain seq x y z
N MET A 1 -1.17 15.04 10.04
CA MET A 1 -1.59 14.90 8.62
C MET A 1 -1.59 13.39 8.32
N ALA A 2 -2.76 12.74 8.21
CA ALA A 2 -2.80 11.29 8.03
C ALA A 2 -2.36 10.92 6.61
N ILE A 3 -1.35 10.06 6.47
CA ILE A 3 -0.96 9.55 5.15
C ILE A 3 -2.11 8.70 4.61
N LYS A 4 -2.74 9.15 3.53
CA LYS A 4 -3.85 8.43 2.91
C LYS A 4 -3.32 7.28 2.06
N ILE A 5 -3.54 6.06 2.52
CA ILE A 5 -3.22 4.84 1.75
C ILE A 5 -4.39 4.54 0.81
N ASP A 6 -4.18 4.82 -0.48
CA ASP A 6 -5.10 4.51 -1.57
C ASP A 6 -4.34 4.16 -2.86
N GLY A 7 -5.08 3.80 -3.91
CA GLY A 7 -4.50 3.39 -5.19
C GLY A 7 -3.69 4.48 -5.89
N ALA A 8 -4.01 5.75 -5.69
CA ALA A 8 -3.25 6.86 -6.24
C ALA A 8 -1.89 7.00 -5.55
N ALA A 9 -1.84 6.80 -4.23
CA ALA A 9 -0.57 6.72 -3.50
C ALA A 9 0.29 5.53 -3.95
N ALA A 10 -0.34 4.36 -4.14
CA ALA A 10 0.34 3.16 -4.66
C ALA A 10 0.90 3.40 -6.07
N LEU A 11 0.13 4.01 -6.97
CA LEU A 11 0.57 4.35 -8.32
C LEU A 11 1.80 5.26 -8.31
N LYS A 12 1.78 6.32 -7.50
CA LYS A 12 2.90 7.26 -7.36
C LYS A 12 4.16 6.56 -6.85
N LEU A 13 4.02 5.70 -5.84
CA LEU A 13 5.16 4.93 -5.33
C LEU A 13 5.71 3.96 -6.38
N ARG A 14 4.84 3.21 -7.07
CA ARG A 14 5.23 2.29 -8.14
C ARG A 14 6.01 3.01 -9.24
N MET A 15 5.51 4.15 -9.70
CA MET A 15 6.19 4.98 -10.70
C MET A 15 7.56 5.47 -10.21
N LYS A 16 7.67 5.88 -8.95
CA LYS A 16 8.95 6.29 -8.34
C LYS A 16 9.96 5.13 -8.26
N LEU A 17 9.49 3.91 -8.04
CA LEU A 17 10.33 2.70 -8.01
C LEU A 17 10.69 2.18 -9.42
N GLY A 18 10.03 2.67 -10.48
CA GLY A 18 10.26 2.21 -11.85
C GLY A 18 9.72 0.81 -12.14
N GLU A 19 8.75 0.34 -11.35
CA GLU A 19 8.24 -1.02 -11.43
C GLU A 19 6.97 -1.14 -12.29
N ASN A 20 6.81 -2.29 -12.93
CA ASN A 20 5.54 -2.65 -13.57
C ASN A 20 4.50 -3.06 -12.51
N GLN A 21 3.23 -3.18 -12.93
CA GLN A 21 2.13 -3.50 -12.02
C GLN A 21 2.28 -4.91 -11.41
N THR A 22 2.70 -5.91 -12.19
CA THR A 22 2.84 -7.27 -11.70
C THR A 22 3.83 -7.34 -10.53
N ASP A 23 5.02 -6.80 -10.71
CA ASP A 23 6.09 -6.87 -9.70
C ASP A 23 5.71 -6.12 -8.43
N PHE A 24 5.17 -4.91 -8.59
CA PHE A 24 4.74 -4.08 -7.46
C PHE A 24 3.62 -4.73 -6.64
N TRP A 25 2.58 -5.23 -7.31
CA TRP A 25 1.39 -5.76 -6.65
C TRP A 25 1.59 -7.19 -6.12
N SER A 26 2.51 -7.96 -6.71
CA SER A 26 2.84 -9.32 -6.27
C SER A 26 3.32 -9.37 -4.82
N ARG A 27 4.05 -8.34 -4.35
CA ARG A 27 4.51 -8.24 -2.94
C ARG A 27 3.36 -8.14 -1.93
N LEU A 28 2.19 -7.71 -2.40
CA LEU A 28 0.97 -7.62 -1.61
C LEU A 28 0.03 -8.82 -1.85
N GLY A 29 0.46 -9.83 -2.61
CA GLY A 29 -0.37 -10.96 -3.02
C GLY A 29 -1.51 -10.56 -3.96
N VAL A 30 -1.37 -9.44 -4.68
CA VAL A 30 -2.39 -8.91 -5.60
C VAL A 30 -1.97 -9.20 -7.04
N THR A 31 -2.91 -9.69 -7.85
CA THR A 31 -2.69 -9.92 -9.29
C THR A 31 -2.53 -8.59 -10.03
N GLN A 32 -1.90 -8.60 -11.21
CA GLN A 32 -1.76 -7.40 -12.05
C GLN A 32 -3.10 -6.72 -12.34
N SER A 33 -4.14 -7.50 -12.70
CA SER A 33 -5.48 -6.97 -12.97
C SER A 33 -6.16 -6.40 -11.71
N GLY A 34 -5.88 -6.97 -10.54
CA GLY A 34 -6.30 -6.43 -9.25
C GLY A 34 -5.62 -5.10 -8.94
N GLY A 35 -4.31 -5.03 -9.16
CA GLY A 35 -3.49 -3.85 -8.98
C GLY A 35 -3.94 -2.68 -9.86
N CYS A 36 -4.16 -2.95 -11.15
CA CYS A 36 -4.68 -1.97 -12.11
C CYS A 36 -6.00 -1.34 -11.65
N ARG A 37 -6.93 -2.12 -11.09
CA ARG A 37 -8.19 -1.59 -10.55
C ARG A 37 -7.97 -0.63 -9.39
N TYR A 38 -7.03 -0.94 -8.50
CA TYR A 38 -6.72 -0.03 -7.39
C TYR A 38 -6.11 1.27 -7.92
N GLU A 39 -5.13 1.20 -8.83
CA GLU A 39 -4.53 2.38 -9.47
C GLU A 39 -5.57 3.26 -10.19
N ALA A 40 -6.61 2.65 -10.77
CA ALA A 40 -7.72 3.33 -11.43
C ALA A 40 -8.79 3.90 -10.46
N GLY A 41 -8.60 3.80 -9.15
CA GLY A 41 -9.48 4.42 -8.15
C GLY A 41 -10.40 3.47 -7.39
N ARG A 42 -10.29 2.14 -7.58
CA ARG A 42 -11.00 1.19 -6.71
C ARG A 42 -10.52 1.35 -5.27
N ALA A 43 -11.46 1.34 -4.33
CA ALA A 43 -11.15 1.36 -2.91
C ALA A 43 -10.33 0.11 -2.51
N MET A 44 -9.18 0.34 -1.88
CA MET A 44 -8.42 -0.74 -1.22
C MET A 44 -9.16 -1.21 0.04
N SER A 45 -9.18 -2.52 0.27
CA SER A 45 -9.68 -3.08 1.52
C SER A 45 -8.81 -2.63 2.71
N PRO A 46 -9.36 -2.56 3.93
CA PRO A 46 -8.58 -2.23 5.12
C PRO A 46 -7.36 -3.15 5.32
N THR A 47 -7.51 -4.43 5.00
CA THR A 47 -6.41 -5.42 5.05
C THR A 47 -5.30 -5.08 4.07
N LEU A 48 -5.64 -4.72 2.82
CA LEU A 48 -4.65 -4.35 1.81
C LEU A 48 -3.90 -3.07 2.20
N LYS A 49 -4.59 -2.08 2.80
CA LYS A 49 -3.95 -0.86 3.31
C LYS A 49 -2.93 -1.15 4.40
N ARG A 50 -3.24 -2.07 5.33
CA ARG A 50 -2.29 -2.49 6.37
C ARG A 50 -1.09 -3.21 5.77
N LEU A 51 -1.30 -4.11 4.82
CA LEU A 51 -0.20 -4.80 4.16
C LEU A 51 0.68 -3.83 3.37
N TYR A 52 0.06 -2.90 2.63
CA TYR A 52 0.77 -1.82 1.95
C TYR A 52 1.63 -1.01 2.92
N TYR A 53 1.08 -0.63 4.07
CA TYR A 53 1.82 0.07 5.11
C TYR A 53 3.04 -0.75 5.56
N LEU A 54 2.86 -2.04 5.88
CA LEU A 54 3.93 -2.90 6.36
C LEU A 54 5.05 -3.10 5.33
N VAL A 55 4.72 -3.22 4.05
CA VAL A 55 5.69 -3.50 2.98
C VAL A 55 6.41 -2.24 2.51
N TYR A 56 5.70 -1.11 2.42
CA TYR A 56 6.20 0.07 1.70
C TYR A 56 6.41 1.32 2.56
N MET A 57 5.75 1.42 3.72
CA MET A 57 5.82 2.61 4.56
C MET A 57 6.56 2.38 5.88
N ASN A 58 6.40 1.18 6.44
CA ASN A 58 7.14 0.77 7.62
C ASN A 58 8.55 0.37 7.18
N GLY A 59 9.45 1.36 7.16
CA GLY A 59 10.88 1.11 7.01
C GLY A 59 11.30 0.14 8.11
N THR A 60 11.64 -1.09 7.71
CA THR A 60 11.98 -2.24 8.56
C THR A 60 10.80 -2.86 9.33
N ILE A 61 10.56 -4.14 9.09
CA ILE A 61 9.66 -5.04 9.84
C ILE A 61 9.52 -4.61 11.30
N GLY A 62 8.31 -4.24 11.73
CA GLY A 62 7.90 -4.24 13.13
C GLY A 62 7.92 -2.89 13.88
N SER A 63 6.78 -2.57 14.49
CA SER A 63 6.60 -1.76 15.71
C SER A 63 7.32 -0.40 15.76
N LYS A 64 6.60 0.72 15.70
CA LYS A 64 6.16 1.38 16.96
C LYS A 64 4.98 2.34 16.78
N GLU A 65 4.55 2.63 15.55
CA GLU A 65 3.62 3.76 15.30
C GLU A 65 2.13 3.35 15.22
N TYR A 66 1.82 2.07 14.99
CA TYR A 66 0.42 1.62 14.93
C TYR A 66 -0.24 1.49 16.32
N ASN A 67 0.54 1.22 17.38
CA ASN A 67 0.01 1.11 18.74
C ASN A 67 -0.31 2.47 19.39
N SER A 68 0.17 3.59 18.84
CA SER A 68 -0.19 4.94 19.33
C SER A 68 -1.51 5.46 18.73
N LEU A 69 -1.95 4.93 17.59
CA LEU A 69 -3.22 5.30 16.93
C LEU A 69 -4.44 4.57 17.49
N LYS A 70 -4.26 3.67 18.47
CA LYS A 70 -5.31 2.86 19.10
C LYS A 70 -5.63 3.28 20.55
N ARG A 71 -5.02 4.35 21.06
CA ARG A 71 -5.38 4.98 22.35
C ARG A 71 -5.78 6.43 22.09
N GLY A 72 -7.08 6.64 21.94
CA GLY A 72 -7.76 7.91 21.73
C GLY A 72 -9.23 7.63 21.54
#